data_AF-A0A4Q6G9R8-F1
#
_entry.id   AF-A0A4Q6G9R8-F1
#
_cell.length_a   1.000
_cell.length_b   1.000
_cell.length_c   1.000
_cell.angle_alpha   90.00
_cell.angle_beta   90.00
_cell.angle_gamma   90.00
#
_symmetry.space_group_name_H-M   'P 1'
#
loop_
_entity.id
_entity.type
_entity.pdbx_description
1 polymer ?
#
loop_
_entity_poly.entity_id
_entity_poly.type
_entity_poly.pdbx_seq_one_letter_code
_entity_poly.pdbx_strand_id
1 'polypeptide(L)'
;LFALPRQPVSDVDYAIGLYASTLVRDGGTLQIGIGALADALSHALALRHTDNERYRQVLHALDPELAHHPAVIASGGMDPFAVGLYGCSEMLNEGFKRLVEAGVIRRKVMDDEVLMTRIANGTANLGDQARLERDGEYLHGAFYLGSPAFYEWLRTLPDDQRGAIGMRRISEINQLYGGHESLERLQRSGSRFFNTCMMATALGAAVSDGLEDGRIVSGVGGQYNFVAMAHALDDARSVLMFRSQRGEGAQAESSVRWNYGHTTIPRHLRDVYVNEYGIADLLNQTDEDCVIAMAAVTDARFQPALLEQARQAKKLRLDFNAEPEWSRNTPQRLQTVLAPFRKDGTLPDYPLGSDFTEVEQRLVKALGWLKAGTTTTTGKLRTVLRALASSTDDHEALARMGLESPRGLAEHVEARLVALGLRETRD
;
A
#
# COMPACT_ATOMS: atom_id res chain seq x y z
N LEU A 1 -4.05 20.21 -14.07
CA LEU A 1 -4.47 19.03 -13.28
C LEU A 1 -4.12 19.27 -11.83
N PHE A 2 -5.05 19.05 -10.91
CA PHE A 2 -4.80 19.15 -9.46
C PHE A 2 -4.23 17.81 -9.01
N ALA A 3 -2.90 17.72 -8.82
CA ALA A 3 -2.29 16.55 -8.20
C ALA A 3 -2.46 16.68 -6.68
N LEU A 4 -2.97 15.64 -6.02
CA LEU A 4 -2.97 15.59 -4.56
C LEU A 4 -1.51 15.48 -4.09
N PRO A 5 -1.04 16.36 -3.19
CA PRO A 5 0.35 16.33 -2.76
C PRO A 5 0.66 15.00 -2.08
N ARG A 6 1.75 14.36 -2.51
CA ARG A 6 2.17 13.06 -1.96
C ARG A 6 2.46 13.17 -0.47
N GLN A 7 1.85 12.26 0.28
CA GLN A 7 2.08 12.15 1.72
C GLN A 7 3.30 11.25 1.98
N PRO A 8 4.05 11.49 3.06
CA PRO A 8 5.13 10.58 3.44
C PRO A 8 4.57 9.18 3.75
N VAL A 9 5.32 8.15 3.37
CA VAL A 9 4.98 6.76 3.65
C VAL A 9 5.35 6.45 5.10
N SER A 10 4.36 6.07 5.91
CA SER A 10 4.56 5.73 7.32
C SER A 10 5.09 4.31 7.53
N ASP A 11 5.53 4.00 8.75
CA ASP A 11 5.98 2.63 9.12
C ASP A 11 4.86 1.60 8.93
N VAL A 12 3.64 2.01 9.26
CA VAL A 12 2.40 1.24 9.03
C VAL A 12 2.24 0.95 7.55
N ASP A 13 2.35 1.97 6.71
CA ASP A 13 2.18 1.80 5.26
C ASP A 13 3.29 0.93 4.65
N TYR A 14 4.53 1.09 5.12
CA TYR A 14 5.64 0.25 4.69
C TYR A 14 5.47 -1.22 5.02
N ALA A 15 5.08 -1.55 6.26
CA ALA A 15 4.82 -2.94 6.63
C ALA A 15 3.69 -3.55 5.77
N ILE A 16 2.61 -2.80 5.55
CA ILE A 16 1.50 -3.25 4.68
C ILE A 16 2.00 -3.51 3.25
N GLY A 17 2.73 -2.56 2.66
CA GLY A 17 3.28 -2.70 1.31
C GLY A 17 4.26 -3.87 1.18
N LEU A 18 5.08 -4.10 2.21
CA LEU A 18 6.02 -5.22 2.29
C LEU A 18 5.29 -6.56 2.35
N TYR A 19 4.33 -6.75 3.25
CA TYR A 19 3.51 -7.97 3.28
C TYR A 19 2.75 -8.17 1.97
N ALA A 20 2.10 -7.13 1.44
CA ALA A 20 1.36 -7.19 0.19
C ALA A 20 2.26 -7.60 -1.00
N SER A 21 3.50 -7.12 -1.06
CA SER A 21 4.45 -7.45 -2.14
C SER A 21 4.80 -8.94 -2.23
N THR A 22 4.70 -9.67 -1.11
CA THR A 22 4.95 -11.13 -1.06
C THR A 22 3.85 -11.94 -1.72
N LEU A 23 2.66 -11.35 -1.91
CA LEU A 23 1.54 -11.98 -2.60
C LEU A 23 1.61 -11.83 -4.12
N VAL A 24 2.60 -11.09 -4.64
CA VAL A 24 2.78 -10.87 -6.09
C VAL A 24 3.59 -11.99 -6.71
N ARG A 25 2.99 -12.68 -7.67
CA ARG A 25 3.61 -13.79 -8.42
C ARG A 25 4.37 -13.26 -9.63
N ASP A 26 5.57 -13.78 -9.87
CA ASP A 26 6.30 -13.50 -11.11
C ASP A 26 5.54 -14.01 -12.34
N GLY A 27 5.61 -13.28 -13.46
CA GLY A 27 4.78 -13.55 -14.62
C GLY A 27 3.30 -13.17 -14.47
N GLY A 28 2.91 -12.61 -13.32
CA GLY A 28 1.53 -12.27 -13.01
C GLY A 28 1.05 -10.95 -13.63
N THR A 29 -0.13 -10.53 -13.17
CA THR A 29 -0.74 -9.23 -13.50
C THR A 29 -0.91 -8.39 -12.25
N LEU A 30 -0.62 -7.10 -12.35
CA LEU A 30 -0.67 -6.18 -11.23
C LEU A 30 -1.70 -5.06 -11.46
N GLN A 31 -2.60 -4.90 -10.50
CA GLN A 31 -3.44 -3.73 -10.36
C GLN A 31 -3.21 -3.11 -8.99
N ILE A 32 -2.95 -1.80 -8.95
CA ILE A 32 -2.76 -1.04 -7.72
C ILE A 32 -3.55 0.27 -7.78
N GLY A 33 -3.98 0.73 -6.61
CA GLY A 33 -4.61 2.05 -6.43
C GLY A 33 -3.59 3.19 -6.33
N ILE A 34 -3.97 4.23 -5.58
CA ILE A 34 -3.14 5.42 -5.27
C ILE A 34 -2.93 5.61 -3.77
N GLY A 35 -2.05 6.55 -3.43
CA GLY A 35 -1.79 6.97 -2.06
C GLY A 35 -0.68 6.16 -1.40
N ALA A 36 -0.40 6.48 -0.13
CA ALA A 36 0.77 5.97 0.58
C ALA A 36 0.90 4.43 0.60
N LEU A 37 -0.22 3.69 0.64
CA LEU A 37 -0.21 2.23 0.60
C LEU A 37 0.21 1.68 -0.77
N ALA A 38 -0.26 2.29 -1.86
CA ALA A 38 0.15 1.91 -3.21
C ALA A 38 1.61 2.30 -3.48
N ASP A 39 2.05 3.44 -2.94
CA ASP A 39 3.44 3.89 -3.00
C ASP A 39 4.36 2.92 -2.24
N ALA A 40 3.96 2.47 -1.05
CA ALA A 40 4.68 1.48 -0.25
C ALA A 40 4.79 0.12 -0.95
N LEU A 41 3.70 -0.37 -1.54
CA LEU A 41 3.69 -1.61 -2.33
C LEU A 41 4.62 -1.50 -3.55
N SER A 42 4.54 -0.39 -4.28
CA SER A 42 5.41 -0.16 -5.45
C SER A 42 6.88 -0.10 -5.06
N HIS A 43 7.20 0.56 -3.95
CA HIS A 43 8.55 0.57 -3.38
C HIS A 43 9.01 -0.84 -3.01
N ALA A 44 8.19 -1.61 -2.29
CA ALA A 44 8.52 -2.96 -1.86
C ALA A 44 8.78 -3.89 -3.07
N LEU A 45 7.98 -3.79 -4.14
CA LEU A 45 8.18 -4.55 -5.37
C LEU A 45 9.45 -4.13 -6.12
N ALA A 46 9.75 -2.83 -6.17
CA ALA A 46 11.01 -2.35 -6.73
C ALA A 46 12.21 -2.84 -5.91
N LEU A 47 12.17 -2.73 -4.59
CA LEU A 47 13.21 -3.21 -3.68
C LEU A 47 13.41 -4.73 -3.81
N ARG A 48 12.32 -5.50 -3.85
CA ARG A 48 12.35 -6.96 -4.10
C ARG A 48 13.14 -7.30 -5.37
N HIS A 49 13.07 -6.47 -6.39
CA HIS A 49 13.75 -6.72 -7.66
C HIS A 49 15.18 -6.17 -7.71
N THR A 50 15.42 -4.98 -7.18
CA THR A 50 16.72 -4.28 -7.32
C THR A 50 17.69 -4.57 -6.18
N ASP A 51 17.20 -4.90 -4.99
CA ASP A 51 17.98 -5.25 -3.81
C ASP A 51 17.22 -6.29 -2.96
N ASN A 52 17.18 -7.52 -3.48
CA ASN A 52 16.41 -8.59 -2.87
C ASN A 52 16.93 -8.98 -1.48
N GLU A 53 18.24 -8.86 -1.26
CA GLU A 53 18.83 -9.14 0.06
C GLU A 53 18.26 -8.20 1.11
N ARG A 54 18.26 -6.88 0.83
CA ARG A 54 17.70 -5.89 1.75
C ARG A 54 16.20 -6.07 1.93
N TYR A 55 15.46 -6.35 0.85
CA TYR A 55 14.03 -6.69 0.91
C TYR A 55 13.76 -7.84 1.89
N ARG A 56 14.50 -8.95 1.78
CA ARG A 56 14.35 -10.11 2.66
C ARG A 56 14.74 -9.81 4.11
N GLN A 57 15.77 -9.00 4.34
CA GLN A 57 16.15 -8.57 5.68
C GLN A 57 15.02 -7.80 6.37
N VAL A 58 14.35 -6.89 5.65
CA VAL A 58 13.22 -6.11 6.22
C VAL A 58 12.03 -7.03 6.50
N LEU A 59 11.69 -7.93 5.58
CA LEU A 59 10.60 -8.90 5.77
C LEU A 59 10.84 -9.81 6.98
N HIS A 60 12.05 -10.36 7.09
CA HIS A 60 12.42 -11.21 8.22
C HIS A 60 12.39 -10.45 9.56
N ALA A 61 12.71 -9.15 9.56
CA ALA A 61 12.62 -8.33 10.75
C ALA A 61 11.15 -8.11 11.19
N LEU A 62 10.23 -7.96 10.23
CA LEU A 62 8.79 -7.87 10.48
C LEU A 62 8.23 -9.21 10.99
N ASP A 63 8.46 -10.27 10.21
CA ASP A 63 7.98 -11.63 10.47
C ASP A 63 8.99 -12.67 9.94
N PRO A 64 9.74 -13.35 10.84
CA PRO A 64 10.69 -14.40 10.48
C PRO A 64 10.06 -15.61 9.77
N GLU A 65 8.77 -15.89 10.00
CA GLU A 65 8.08 -17.06 9.45
C GLU A 65 7.32 -16.76 8.16
N LEU A 66 7.38 -15.53 7.66
CA LEU A 66 6.61 -15.09 6.50
C LEU A 66 6.88 -15.93 5.24
N ALA A 67 8.10 -16.46 5.08
CA ALA A 67 8.47 -17.33 3.97
C ALA A 67 7.69 -18.67 3.97
N HIS A 68 7.22 -19.10 5.14
CA HIS A 68 6.41 -20.31 5.32
C HIS A 68 4.90 -20.02 5.33
N HIS A 69 4.49 -18.75 5.24
CA HIS A 69 3.08 -18.36 5.29
C HIS A 69 2.31 -18.97 4.09
N PRO A 70 1.20 -19.71 4.32
CA PRO A 70 0.50 -20.43 3.24
C PRO A 70 0.07 -19.55 2.07
N ALA A 71 -0.44 -18.35 2.35
CA ALA A 71 -0.86 -17.41 1.30
C ALA A 71 0.31 -16.93 0.44
N VAL A 72 1.50 -16.77 1.02
CA VAL A 72 2.71 -16.31 0.30
C VAL A 72 3.19 -17.41 -0.65
N ILE A 73 3.26 -18.65 -0.17
CA ILE A 73 3.63 -19.82 -0.98
C ILE A 73 2.63 -20.03 -2.11
N ALA A 74 1.33 -20.00 -1.80
CA ALA A 74 0.29 -20.28 -2.78
C ALA A 74 0.12 -19.16 -3.81
N SER A 75 0.27 -17.90 -3.40
CA SER A 75 -0.16 -16.75 -4.19
C SER A 75 0.97 -15.88 -4.71
N GLY A 76 2.18 -15.94 -4.19
CA GLY A 76 3.23 -15.01 -4.60
C GLY A 76 4.62 -15.59 -4.53
N GLY A 77 5.50 -14.90 -3.82
CA GLY A 77 6.91 -15.23 -3.69
C GLY A 77 7.73 -14.05 -3.21
N MET A 78 9.01 -14.29 -2.91
CA MET A 78 9.93 -13.27 -2.40
C MET A 78 11.14 -13.05 -3.31
N ASP A 79 11.30 -13.84 -4.37
CA ASP A 79 12.46 -13.76 -5.26
C ASP A 79 12.27 -12.64 -6.31
N PRO A 80 13.35 -12.11 -6.92
CA PRO A 80 13.25 -11.15 -8.00
C PRO A 80 12.41 -11.66 -9.16
N PHE A 81 11.77 -10.74 -9.88
CA PHE A 81 11.00 -11.07 -11.07
C PHE A 81 11.93 -11.49 -12.22
N ALA A 82 11.80 -12.72 -12.70
CA ALA A 82 12.51 -13.24 -13.87
C ALA A 82 11.73 -12.93 -15.15
N VAL A 83 10.43 -13.22 -15.16
CA VAL A 83 9.53 -12.88 -16.27
C VAL A 83 9.15 -11.41 -16.24
N GLY A 84 8.88 -10.88 -15.05
CA GLY A 84 8.29 -9.55 -14.86
C GLY A 84 6.77 -9.60 -14.78
N LEU A 85 6.18 -8.44 -14.55
CA LEU A 85 4.74 -8.26 -14.41
C LEU A 85 4.17 -7.53 -15.62
N TYR A 86 2.90 -7.81 -15.90
CA TYR A 86 2.05 -7.00 -16.77
C TYR A 86 1.18 -6.13 -15.86
N GLY A 87 1.18 -4.82 -16.08
CA GLY A 87 0.27 -3.94 -15.34
C GLY A 87 -1.05 -3.79 -16.07
N CYS A 88 -2.16 -4.06 -15.39
CA CYS A 88 -3.50 -3.80 -15.89
C CYS A 88 -4.26 -3.10 -14.77
N SER A 89 -4.41 -1.78 -14.88
CA SER A 89 -4.97 -0.96 -13.82
C SER A 89 -5.88 0.12 -14.37
N GLU A 90 -6.91 0.49 -13.61
CA GLU A 90 -7.78 1.62 -13.94
C GLU A 90 -6.94 2.89 -14.21
N MET A 91 -5.91 3.09 -13.39
CA MET A 91 -5.12 4.30 -13.35
C MET A 91 -3.63 3.97 -13.42
N LEU A 92 -2.91 4.67 -14.30
CA LEU A 92 -1.46 4.68 -14.35
C LEU A 92 -0.91 5.89 -13.59
N ASN A 93 0.00 5.62 -12.66
CA ASN A 93 0.57 6.59 -11.73
C ASN A 93 2.08 6.35 -11.54
N GLU A 94 2.70 7.06 -10.61
CA GLU A 94 4.13 6.97 -10.31
C GLU A 94 4.58 5.61 -9.81
N GLY A 95 3.69 4.82 -9.19
CA GLY A 95 3.99 3.44 -8.83
C GLY A 95 4.38 2.66 -10.07
N PHE A 96 3.56 2.72 -11.12
CA PHE A 96 3.86 2.06 -12.39
C PHE A 96 5.10 2.64 -13.09
N LYS A 97 5.28 3.97 -13.08
CA LYS A 97 6.53 4.58 -13.57
C LYS A 97 7.75 3.95 -12.89
N ARG A 98 7.77 3.93 -11.56
CA ARG A 98 8.90 3.38 -10.79
C ARG A 98 9.12 1.90 -11.08
N LEU A 99 8.05 1.13 -11.22
CA LEU A 99 8.13 -0.31 -11.51
C LEU A 99 8.61 -0.60 -12.93
N VAL A 100 8.29 0.24 -13.91
CA VAL A 100 8.87 0.18 -15.25
C VAL A 100 10.35 0.53 -15.20
N GLU A 101 10.72 1.63 -14.54
CA GLU A 101 12.13 2.04 -14.38
C GLU A 101 12.98 1.00 -13.62
N ALA A 102 12.38 0.29 -12.67
CA ALA A 102 13.02 -0.82 -11.96
C ALA A 102 13.20 -2.06 -12.83
N GLY A 103 12.46 -2.19 -13.94
CA GLY A 103 12.38 -3.40 -14.75
C GLY A 103 11.41 -4.46 -14.20
N VAL A 104 10.58 -4.13 -13.21
CA VAL A 104 9.56 -5.04 -12.66
C VAL A 104 8.41 -5.23 -13.66
N ILE A 105 7.90 -4.14 -14.23
CA ILE A 105 6.85 -4.18 -15.24
C ILE A 105 7.51 -4.27 -16.61
N ARG A 106 7.44 -5.45 -17.22
CA ARG A 106 8.03 -5.75 -18.53
C ARG A 106 7.41 -6.93 -19.26
N ARG A 107 6.54 -7.72 -18.59
CA ARG A 107 5.85 -8.82 -19.25
C ARG A 107 4.85 -8.24 -20.24
N LYS A 108 5.06 -8.51 -21.52
CA LYS A 108 4.21 -8.04 -22.59
C LYS A 108 3.03 -8.98 -22.83
N VAL A 109 1.91 -8.38 -23.22
CA VAL A 109 0.70 -9.02 -23.73
C VAL A 109 0.37 -8.45 -25.11
N MET A 110 -0.47 -9.14 -25.86
CA MET A 110 -0.91 -8.69 -27.18
C MET A 110 -2.38 -9.02 -27.39
N ASP A 111 -3.07 -8.19 -28.18
CA ASP A 111 -4.46 -8.43 -28.59
C ASP A 111 -4.56 -9.48 -29.71
N ASP A 112 -4.00 -10.66 -29.44
CA ASP A 112 -3.97 -11.80 -30.34
C ASP A 112 -4.13 -13.08 -29.50
N GLU A 113 -5.36 -13.57 -29.42
CA GLU A 113 -5.72 -14.72 -28.60
C GLU A 113 -4.95 -15.98 -29.00
N VAL A 114 -4.71 -16.15 -30.30
CA VAL A 114 -4.00 -17.30 -30.85
C VAL A 114 -2.53 -17.28 -30.44
N LEU A 115 -1.89 -16.11 -30.49
CA LEU A 115 -0.54 -15.92 -29.96
C LEU A 115 -0.50 -16.12 -28.44
N MET A 116 -1.41 -15.47 -27.70
CA MET A 116 -1.45 -15.58 -26.24
C MET A 116 -1.70 -17.00 -25.76
N THR A 117 -2.50 -17.79 -26.49
CA THR A 117 -2.70 -19.21 -26.23
C THR A 117 -1.40 -20.01 -26.42
N ARG A 118 -0.64 -19.74 -27.49
CA ARG A 118 0.67 -20.41 -27.70
C ARG A 118 1.67 -20.05 -26.60
N ILE A 119 1.67 -18.79 -26.15
CA ILE A 119 2.52 -18.33 -25.05
C ILE A 119 2.14 -19.05 -23.75
N ALA A 120 0.85 -19.07 -23.40
CA ALA A 120 0.35 -19.72 -22.19
C ALA A 120 0.63 -21.23 -22.16
N ASN A 121 0.53 -21.91 -23.30
CA ASN A 121 0.79 -23.34 -23.42
C ASN A 121 2.28 -23.70 -23.58
N GLY A 122 3.19 -22.72 -23.63
CA GLY A 122 4.62 -22.95 -23.86
C GLY A 122 4.96 -23.46 -25.27
N THR A 123 4.06 -23.28 -26.24
CA THR A 123 4.23 -23.74 -27.63
C THR A 123 4.61 -22.61 -28.60
N ALA A 124 4.86 -21.40 -28.09
CA ALA A 124 5.28 -20.25 -28.89
C ALA A 124 6.70 -20.46 -29.44
N ASN A 125 6.89 -20.19 -30.73
CA ASN A 125 8.21 -20.29 -31.37
C ASN A 125 9.02 -18.98 -31.23
N LEU A 126 10.26 -18.96 -31.72
CA LEU A 126 11.12 -17.76 -31.66
C LEU A 126 10.52 -16.55 -32.40
N GLY A 127 9.77 -16.77 -33.48
CA GLY A 127 9.07 -15.70 -34.21
C GLY A 127 7.90 -15.12 -33.42
N ASP A 128 7.16 -15.96 -32.70
CA ASP A 128 6.10 -15.54 -31.76
C ASP A 128 6.69 -14.68 -30.64
N GLN A 129 7.80 -15.11 -30.04
CA GLN A 129 8.50 -14.36 -28.99
C GLN A 129 9.04 -13.01 -29.51
N ALA A 130 9.68 -13.01 -30.68
CA ALA A 130 10.18 -11.78 -31.30
C ALA A 130 9.05 -10.80 -31.66
N ARG A 131 7.89 -11.32 -32.08
CA ARG A 131 6.69 -10.51 -32.34
C ARG A 131 6.13 -9.92 -31.05
N LEU A 132 5.99 -10.71 -29.99
CA LEU A 132 5.54 -10.23 -28.69
C LEU A 132 6.48 -9.17 -28.12
N GLU A 133 7.79 -9.37 -28.25
CA GLU A 133 8.77 -8.40 -27.77
C GLU A 133 8.70 -7.09 -28.57
N ARG A 134 8.50 -7.15 -29.88
CA ARG A 134 8.45 -5.95 -30.72
C ARG A 134 7.13 -5.17 -30.58
N ASP A 135 6.00 -5.87 -30.60
CA ASP A 135 4.67 -5.25 -30.76
C ASP A 135 3.78 -5.36 -29.52
N GLY A 136 4.24 -6.03 -28.45
CA GLY A 136 3.46 -6.25 -27.24
C GLY A 136 3.49 -5.09 -26.25
N GLU A 137 2.46 -5.04 -25.41
CA GLU A 137 2.24 -4.00 -24.40
C GLU A 137 2.43 -4.57 -23.00
N TYR A 138 3.12 -3.85 -22.11
CA TYR A 138 3.35 -4.30 -20.73
C TYR A 138 2.51 -3.52 -19.70
N LEU A 139 1.85 -2.43 -20.12
CA LEU A 139 0.98 -1.61 -19.28
C LEU A 139 -0.33 -1.30 -19.99
N HIS A 140 -1.44 -1.66 -19.37
CA HIS A 140 -2.78 -1.21 -19.73
C HIS A 140 -3.36 -0.29 -18.66
N GLY A 141 -3.91 0.84 -19.11
CA GLY A 141 -4.48 1.90 -18.27
C GLY A 141 -5.77 2.45 -18.86
N ALA A 142 -6.70 2.94 -18.03
CA ALA A 142 -7.84 3.72 -18.55
C ALA A 142 -7.59 5.23 -18.52
N PHE A 143 -6.84 5.73 -17.53
CA PHE A 143 -6.39 7.12 -17.47
C PHE A 143 -5.06 7.28 -16.73
N TYR A 144 -4.44 8.44 -16.94
CA TYR A 144 -3.22 8.85 -16.24
C TYR A 144 -3.58 9.77 -15.07
N LEU A 145 -2.95 9.56 -13.92
CA LEU A 145 -3.00 10.50 -12.80
C LEU A 145 -1.67 10.47 -12.04
N GLY A 146 -1.01 11.63 -11.99
CA GLY A 146 0.22 11.81 -11.23
C GLY A 146 0.66 13.26 -11.15
N SER A 147 1.90 13.44 -10.73
CA SER A 147 2.69 14.67 -10.59
C SER A 147 3.22 15.16 -11.94
N PRO A 148 3.72 16.42 -11.99
CA PRO A 148 4.44 16.92 -13.17
C PRO A 148 5.58 16.01 -13.63
N ALA A 149 6.32 15.37 -12.70
CA ALA A 149 7.42 14.47 -13.02
C ALA A 149 6.95 13.15 -13.67
N PHE A 150 5.74 12.69 -13.36
CA PHE A 150 5.11 11.56 -14.04
C PHE A 150 4.72 11.91 -15.47
N TYR A 151 4.09 13.07 -15.68
CA TYR A 151 3.75 13.52 -17.02
C TYR A 151 4.98 13.85 -17.87
N GLU A 152 6.08 14.30 -17.27
CA GLU A 152 7.35 14.48 -17.96
C GLU A 152 7.91 13.15 -18.45
N TRP A 153 7.90 12.13 -17.59
CA TRP A 153 8.30 10.79 -17.97
C TRP A 153 7.49 10.28 -19.17
N LEU A 154 6.16 10.38 -19.13
CA LEU A 154 5.30 9.98 -20.26
C LEU A 154 5.64 10.73 -21.57
N ARG A 155 5.98 12.03 -21.48
CA ARG A 155 6.34 12.85 -22.66
C ARG A 155 7.71 12.53 -23.23
N THR A 156 8.62 12.01 -22.41
CA THR A 156 10.02 11.74 -22.77
C THR A 156 10.33 10.27 -22.98
N LEU A 157 9.34 9.38 -22.84
CA LEU A 157 9.49 7.96 -23.14
C LEU A 157 9.96 7.72 -24.59
N PRO A 158 10.96 6.84 -24.79
CA PRO A 158 11.30 6.30 -26.10
C PRO A 158 10.08 5.72 -26.82
N ASP A 159 10.07 5.77 -28.15
CA ASP A 159 8.92 5.37 -28.96
C ASP A 159 8.48 3.92 -28.73
N ASP A 160 9.42 3.01 -28.53
CA ASP A 160 9.19 1.60 -28.23
C ASP A 160 8.53 1.39 -26.86
N GLN A 161 8.98 2.12 -25.83
CA GLN A 161 8.39 2.06 -24.49
C GLN A 161 7.02 2.74 -24.45
N ARG A 162 6.85 3.85 -25.18
CA ARG A 162 5.57 4.53 -25.31
C ARG A 162 4.55 3.64 -26.04
N GLY A 163 4.98 2.94 -27.09
CA GLY A 163 4.15 1.98 -27.82
C GLY A 163 3.73 0.75 -27.00
N ALA A 164 4.47 0.45 -25.91
CA ALA A 164 4.15 -0.65 -25.00
C ALA A 164 3.15 -0.27 -23.87
N ILE A 165 2.63 0.96 -23.88
CA ILE A 165 1.55 1.42 -22.98
C ILE A 165 0.23 1.52 -23.77
N GLY A 166 -0.66 0.56 -23.54
CA GLY A 166 -1.97 0.49 -24.18
C GLY A 166 -3.06 1.17 -23.34
N MET A 167 -3.56 2.33 -23.78
CA MET A 167 -4.69 2.98 -23.09
C MET A 167 -6.02 2.39 -23.56
N ARG A 168 -6.79 1.82 -22.64
CA ARG A 168 -8.01 1.05 -22.89
C ARG A 168 -9.25 1.73 -22.32
N ARG A 169 -10.43 1.28 -22.74
CA ARG A 169 -11.68 1.77 -22.13
C ARG A 169 -11.79 1.26 -20.70
N ILE A 170 -12.36 2.08 -19.81
CA ILE A 170 -12.55 1.69 -18.40
C ILE A 170 -13.37 0.40 -18.25
N SER A 171 -14.33 0.16 -19.16
CA SER A 171 -15.12 -1.08 -19.17
C SER A 171 -14.28 -2.32 -19.43
N GLU A 172 -13.24 -2.21 -20.25
CA GLU A 172 -12.32 -3.31 -20.57
C GLU A 172 -11.36 -3.57 -19.42
N ILE A 173 -10.88 -2.52 -18.74
CA ILE A 173 -9.98 -2.67 -17.59
C ILE A 173 -10.71 -3.21 -16.36
N ASN A 174 -11.89 -2.67 -16.05
CA ASN A 174 -12.58 -2.96 -14.80
C ASN A 174 -13.48 -4.19 -14.87
N GLN A 175 -13.79 -4.72 -16.06
CA GLN A 175 -14.69 -5.87 -16.18
C GLN A 175 -14.01 -6.97 -16.99
N LEU A 176 -14.32 -8.21 -16.63
CA LEU A 176 -13.90 -9.40 -17.38
C LEU A 176 -15.00 -9.84 -18.36
N TYR A 177 -16.26 -9.72 -17.93
CA TYR A 177 -17.42 -10.09 -18.73
C TYR A 177 -17.84 -8.95 -19.66
N GLY A 178 -18.28 -9.31 -20.87
CA GLY A 178 -18.75 -8.35 -21.88
C GLY A 178 -17.68 -7.85 -22.85
N GLY A 179 -16.43 -8.28 -22.67
CA GLY A 179 -15.29 -8.04 -23.57
C GLY A 179 -14.82 -9.29 -24.31
N HIS A 180 -13.51 -9.40 -24.52
CA HIS A 180 -12.87 -10.58 -25.11
C HIS A 180 -12.37 -11.49 -24.00
N GLU A 181 -13.30 -12.14 -23.28
CA GLU A 181 -13.01 -12.86 -22.04
C GLU A 181 -11.88 -13.90 -22.18
N SER A 182 -11.89 -14.71 -23.25
CA SER A 182 -10.86 -15.72 -23.52
C SER A 182 -9.46 -15.11 -23.59
N LEU A 183 -9.31 -14.01 -24.34
CA LEU A 183 -8.07 -13.26 -24.44
C LEU A 183 -7.67 -12.63 -23.10
N GLU A 184 -8.60 -11.95 -22.43
CA GLU A 184 -8.32 -11.27 -21.17
C GLU A 184 -7.88 -12.24 -20.07
N ARG A 185 -8.44 -13.46 -20.03
CA ARG A 185 -7.99 -14.54 -19.13
C ARG A 185 -6.54 -14.92 -19.39
N LEU A 186 -6.13 -15.04 -20.66
CA LEU A 186 -4.74 -15.35 -21.04
C LEU A 186 -3.80 -14.20 -20.69
N GLN A 187 -4.23 -12.95 -20.84
CA GLN A 187 -3.43 -11.77 -20.50
C GLN A 187 -3.32 -11.57 -18.98
N ARG A 188 -4.39 -11.85 -18.22
CA ARG A 188 -4.55 -11.57 -16.78
C ARG A 188 -4.22 -12.76 -15.86
N SER A 189 -3.34 -13.67 -16.29
CA SER A 189 -2.84 -14.75 -15.46
C SER A 189 -2.16 -14.25 -14.17
N GLY A 190 -2.38 -14.91 -13.05
CA GLY A 190 -1.71 -14.61 -11.78
C GLY A 190 -2.06 -13.23 -11.21
N SER A 191 -3.25 -12.72 -11.48
CA SER A 191 -3.63 -11.35 -11.14
C SER A 191 -3.67 -11.07 -9.64
N ARG A 192 -3.06 -9.96 -9.21
CA ARG A 192 -3.20 -9.43 -7.85
C ARG A 192 -3.83 -8.05 -7.90
N PHE A 193 -5.03 -7.96 -7.35
CA PHE A 193 -5.82 -6.74 -7.33
C PHE A 193 -5.77 -6.10 -5.95
N PHE A 194 -4.95 -5.05 -5.79
CA PHE A 194 -4.75 -4.38 -4.51
C PHE A 194 -5.66 -3.16 -4.38
N ASN A 195 -6.48 -3.17 -3.34
CA ASN A 195 -7.37 -2.07 -3.01
C ASN A 195 -7.26 -1.71 -1.52
N THR A 196 -7.41 -0.44 -1.19
CA THR A 196 -7.45 0.02 0.19
C THR A 196 -8.89 -0.01 0.71
N CYS A 197 -9.10 -0.44 1.95
CA CYS A 197 -10.35 -0.26 2.68
C CYS A 197 -10.11 0.49 4.00
N MET A 198 -11.17 1.09 4.54
CA MET A 198 -11.10 1.82 5.80
C MET A 198 -11.12 0.86 6.98
N MET A 199 -11.97 -0.16 6.91
CA MET A 199 -12.23 -1.14 7.98
C MET A 199 -12.65 -2.48 7.36
N ALA A 200 -12.50 -3.53 8.13
CA ALA A 200 -12.99 -4.87 7.80
C ALA A 200 -13.66 -5.50 9.02
N THR A 201 -14.64 -6.37 8.81
CA THR A 201 -15.22 -7.16 9.89
C THR A 201 -14.42 -8.44 10.12
N ALA A 202 -14.51 -9.03 11.31
CA ALA A 202 -13.88 -10.33 11.63
C ALA A 202 -14.39 -11.48 10.75
N LEU A 203 -15.56 -11.31 10.11
CA LEU A 203 -16.13 -12.27 9.16
C LEU A 203 -15.75 -11.96 7.70
N GLY A 204 -14.98 -10.89 7.44
CA GLY A 204 -14.45 -10.55 6.11
C GLY A 204 -15.35 -9.66 5.25
N ALA A 205 -16.27 -8.88 5.82
CA ALA A 205 -16.92 -7.79 5.06
C ALA A 205 -16.03 -6.54 5.10
N ALA A 206 -15.87 -5.83 3.99
CA ALA A 206 -15.06 -4.61 3.93
C ALA A 206 -15.92 -3.33 3.86
N VAL A 207 -15.37 -2.26 4.42
CA VAL A 207 -15.94 -0.91 4.43
C VAL A 207 -14.90 0.04 3.85
N SER A 208 -15.24 0.70 2.75
CA SER A 208 -14.28 1.54 1.99
C SER A 208 -14.76 2.95 1.73
N ASP A 209 -16.07 3.21 1.79
CA ASP A 209 -16.65 4.45 1.25
C ASP A 209 -17.64 5.18 2.18
N GLY A 210 -18.12 4.54 3.26
CA GLY A 210 -19.20 5.09 4.09
C GLY A 210 -19.01 4.90 5.60
N LEU A 211 -19.60 5.82 6.37
CA LEU A 211 -19.71 5.76 7.83
C LEU A 211 -21.02 5.08 8.26
N GLU A 212 -21.09 4.63 9.52
CA GLU A 212 -22.25 3.94 10.08
C GLU A 212 -23.53 4.78 10.10
N ASP A 213 -23.40 6.11 10.10
CA ASP A 213 -24.51 7.06 10.06
C ASP A 213 -24.94 7.44 8.62
N GLY A 214 -24.42 6.73 7.62
CA GLY A 214 -24.74 6.92 6.20
C GLY A 214 -23.97 8.05 5.52
N ARG A 215 -23.06 8.74 6.21
CA ARG A 215 -22.19 9.72 5.55
C ARG A 215 -21.20 9.03 4.62
N ILE A 216 -21.12 9.52 3.38
CA ILE A 216 -20.19 9.03 2.36
C ILE A 216 -18.85 9.77 2.49
N VAL A 217 -17.77 9.01 2.58
CA VAL A 217 -16.38 9.49 2.67
C VAL A 217 -15.76 9.63 1.29
N SER A 218 -16.00 8.65 0.41
CA SER A 218 -15.46 8.61 -0.95
C SER A 218 -16.37 7.81 -1.88
N GLY A 219 -16.09 7.82 -3.19
CA GLY A 219 -16.70 6.84 -4.10
C GLY A 219 -16.01 5.48 -4.00
N VAL A 220 -16.74 4.39 -4.30
CA VAL A 220 -16.17 3.02 -4.34
C VAL A 220 -15.24 2.81 -5.54
N GLY A 221 -15.52 3.50 -6.66
CA GLY A 221 -14.76 3.34 -7.90
C GLY A 221 -14.79 1.90 -8.43
N GLY A 222 -13.68 1.45 -9.03
CA GLY A 222 -13.53 0.10 -9.56
C GLY A 222 -13.34 -1.02 -8.52
N GLN A 223 -13.27 -0.72 -7.22
CA GLN A 223 -12.91 -1.70 -6.18
C GLN A 223 -13.76 -2.97 -6.24
N TYR A 224 -15.09 -2.83 -6.27
CA TYR A 224 -15.99 -3.98 -6.36
C TYR A 224 -15.71 -4.81 -7.61
N ASN A 225 -15.41 -4.18 -8.74
CA ASN A 225 -15.22 -4.88 -10.00
C ASN A 225 -13.95 -5.72 -9.98
N PHE A 226 -12.84 -5.20 -9.43
CA PHE A 226 -11.61 -5.96 -9.29
C PHE A 226 -11.71 -7.08 -8.26
N VAL A 227 -12.47 -6.87 -7.18
CA VAL A 227 -12.81 -7.95 -6.24
C VAL A 227 -13.57 -9.06 -6.97
N ALA A 228 -14.66 -8.72 -7.67
CA ALA A 228 -15.45 -9.69 -8.40
C ALA A 228 -14.65 -10.40 -9.51
N MET A 229 -13.76 -9.68 -10.20
CA MET A 229 -12.86 -10.23 -11.20
C MET A 229 -11.88 -11.24 -10.62
N ALA A 230 -11.37 -11.00 -9.41
CA ALA A 230 -10.46 -11.94 -8.75
C ALA A 230 -11.11 -13.31 -8.50
N HIS A 231 -12.41 -13.32 -8.17
CA HIS A 231 -13.18 -14.56 -7.99
C HIS A 231 -13.55 -15.25 -9.32
N ALA A 232 -13.46 -14.53 -10.44
CA ALA A 232 -13.78 -15.06 -11.77
C ALA A 232 -12.55 -15.64 -12.50
N LEU A 233 -11.33 -15.21 -12.13
CA LEU A 233 -10.07 -15.66 -12.70
C LEU A 233 -9.47 -16.78 -11.83
N ASP A 234 -9.00 -17.86 -12.45
CA ASP A 234 -8.66 -19.12 -11.76
C ASP A 234 -7.54 -18.98 -10.70
N ASP A 235 -6.57 -18.10 -10.92
CA ASP A 235 -5.39 -17.95 -10.07
C ASP A 235 -5.19 -16.51 -9.58
N ALA A 236 -6.24 -15.69 -9.65
CA ALA A 236 -6.22 -14.32 -9.17
C ALA A 236 -6.52 -14.24 -7.67
N ARG A 237 -6.07 -13.14 -7.03
CA ARG A 237 -6.41 -12.82 -5.64
C ARG A 237 -6.81 -11.36 -5.53
N SER A 238 -7.88 -11.10 -4.79
CA SER A 238 -8.24 -9.79 -4.29
C SER A 238 -7.55 -9.56 -2.95
N VAL A 239 -6.82 -8.46 -2.84
CA VAL A 239 -6.07 -8.09 -1.63
C VAL A 239 -6.57 -6.74 -1.11
N LEU A 240 -7.21 -6.75 0.05
CA LEU A 240 -7.70 -5.56 0.73
C LEU A 240 -6.71 -5.12 1.82
N MET A 241 -6.10 -3.96 1.59
CA MET A 241 -5.14 -3.35 2.49
C MET A 241 -5.82 -2.34 3.42
N PHE A 242 -5.48 -2.36 4.70
CA PHE A 242 -6.01 -1.40 5.68
C PHE A 242 -5.03 -1.22 6.84
N ARG A 243 -5.16 -0.12 7.59
CA ARG A 243 -4.40 0.12 8.81
C ARG A 243 -5.14 -0.52 9.99
N SER A 244 -4.46 -1.19 10.90
CA SER A 244 -5.08 -1.97 11.98
C SER A 244 -5.92 -1.12 12.94
N GLN A 245 -5.63 0.18 13.01
CA GLN A 245 -6.34 1.14 13.86
C GLN A 245 -6.69 2.44 13.15
N ARG A 246 -7.69 3.13 13.68
CA ARG A 246 -8.06 4.51 13.37
C ARG A 246 -7.98 5.37 14.63
N GLY A 247 -7.70 6.66 14.46
CA GLY A 247 -7.52 7.58 15.59
C GLY A 247 -6.18 7.36 16.29
N GLU A 248 -5.92 8.19 17.30
CA GLU A 248 -4.66 8.21 18.04
C GLU A 248 -4.92 8.28 19.56
N GLY A 249 -3.95 7.78 20.34
CA GLY A 249 -3.99 7.85 21.80
C GLY A 249 -5.26 7.20 22.38
N ALA A 250 -5.98 7.95 23.21
CA ALA A 250 -7.20 7.47 23.88
C ALA A 250 -8.40 7.30 22.93
N GLN A 251 -8.34 7.86 21.70
CA GLN A 251 -9.37 7.72 20.67
C GLN A 251 -9.02 6.63 19.65
N ALA A 252 -7.97 5.85 19.90
CA ALA A 252 -7.59 4.76 19.00
C ALA A 252 -8.67 3.66 19.03
N GLU A 253 -9.13 3.28 17.85
CA GLU A 253 -10.12 2.23 17.64
C GLU A 253 -9.60 1.20 16.64
N SER A 254 -9.94 -0.07 16.86
CA SER A 254 -9.61 -1.12 15.88
C SER A 254 -10.35 -0.89 14.57
N SER A 255 -9.64 -1.11 13.45
CA SER A 255 -10.23 -1.21 12.11
C SER A 255 -10.77 -2.60 11.82
N VAL A 256 -10.41 -3.61 12.62
CA VAL A 256 -11.03 -4.94 12.60
C VAL A 256 -12.25 -4.89 13.53
N ARG A 257 -13.43 -4.81 12.93
CA ARG A 257 -14.71 -4.69 13.65
C ARG A 257 -15.39 -6.03 13.80
N TRP A 258 -16.21 -6.20 14.84
CA TRP A 258 -17.12 -7.34 14.86
C TRP A 258 -18.27 -7.16 13.85
N ASN A 259 -18.89 -5.98 13.85
CA ASN A 259 -19.92 -5.57 12.91
C ASN A 259 -19.82 -4.07 12.61
N TYR A 260 -20.38 -3.62 11.48
CA TYR A 260 -20.43 -2.20 11.10
C TYR A 260 -21.68 -1.88 10.30
N GLY A 261 -22.19 -0.64 10.41
CA GLY A 261 -23.45 -0.19 9.80
C GLY A 261 -23.40 0.06 8.28
N HIS A 262 -22.25 -0.13 7.64
CA HIS A 262 -22.05 0.05 6.19
C HIS A 262 -21.24 -1.12 5.62
N THR A 263 -21.44 -1.46 4.35
CA THR A 263 -20.68 -2.53 3.68
C THR A 263 -20.47 -2.19 2.22
N THR A 264 -19.20 -2.22 1.80
CA THR A 264 -18.79 -2.02 0.40
C THR A 264 -18.58 -3.36 -0.28
N ILE A 265 -17.80 -4.24 0.35
CA ILE A 265 -17.54 -5.59 -0.15
C ILE A 265 -18.17 -6.59 0.81
N PRO A 266 -19.21 -7.34 0.39
CA PRO A 266 -19.84 -8.33 1.25
C PRO A 266 -18.89 -9.49 1.54
N ARG A 267 -19.01 -10.09 2.71
CA ARG A 267 -18.15 -11.20 3.16
C ARG A 267 -18.08 -12.41 2.21
N HIS A 268 -19.06 -12.59 1.33
CA HIS A 268 -19.06 -13.67 0.35
C HIS A 268 -17.98 -13.49 -0.72
N LEU A 269 -17.47 -12.27 -0.89
CA LEU A 269 -16.36 -11.93 -1.77
C LEU A 269 -15.04 -11.74 -0.99
N ARG A 270 -14.99 -12.14 0.29
CA ARG A 270 -13.76 -12.08 1.09
C ARG A 270 -12.66 -12.91 0.44
N ASP A 271 -11.45 -12.39 0.52
CA ASP A 271 -10.27 -13.06 -0.01
C ASP A 271 -9.09 -12.76 0.94
N VAL A 272 -8.08 -11.97 0.54
CA VAL A 272 -6.94 -11.64 1.40
C VAL A 272 -7.09 -10.26 2.01
N TYR A 273 -6.78 -10.15 3.30
CA TYR A 273 -6.64 -8.90 4.02
C TYR A 273 -5.20 -8.70 4.48
N VAL A 274 -4.67 -7.49 4.34
CA VAL A 274 -3.30 -7.15 4.78
C VAL A 274 -3.33 -5.89 5.61
N ASN A 275 -2.71 -5.94 6.78
CA ASN A 275 -2.38 -4.75 7.56
C ASN A 275 -0.91 -4.79 8.04
N GLU A 276 -0.50 -3.84 8.87
CA GLU A 276 0.89 -3.70 9.31
C GLU A 276 1.41 -4.84 10.18
N TYR A 277 0.53 -5.75 10.61
CA TYR A 277 0.87 -6.90 11.43
C TYR A 277 0.88 -8.23 10.67
N GLY A 278 0.41 -8.27 9.43
CA GLY A 278 0.52 -9.47 8.60
C GLY A 278 -0.59 -9.66 7.58
N ILE A 279 -0.80 -10.92 7.21
CA ILE A 279 -1.70 -11.36 6.14
C ILE A 279 -2.79 -12.25 6.77
N ALA A 280 -4.05 -11.94 6.49
CA ALA A 280 -5.19 -12.78 6.83
C ALA A 280 -5.82 -13.32 5.53
N ASP A 281 -5.62 -14.60 5.25
CA ASP A 281 -6.22 -15.30 4.10
C ASP A 281 -7.58 -15.88 4.50
N LEU A 282 -8.66 -15.33 3.94
CA LEU A 282 -10.04 -15.70 4.29
C LEU A 282 -10.76 -16.47 3.19
N LEU A 283 -10.12 -16.69 2.05
CA LEU A 283 -10.74 -17.35 0.91
C LEU A 283 -11.05 -18.80 1.27
N ASN A 284 -12.31 -19.20 1.06
CA ASN A 284 -12.82 -20.54 1.36
C ASN A 284 -12.68 -20.99 2.84
N GLN A 285 -12.42 -20.07 3.75
CA GLN A 285 -12.29 -20.37 5.18
C GLN A 285 -13.65 -20.46 5.87
N THR A 286 -13.72 -21.19 6.99
CA THR A 286 -14.91 -21.19 7.85
C THR A 286 -15.05 -19.84 8.58
N ASP A 287 -16.22 -19.55 9.14
CA ASP A 287 -16.37 -18.33 9.93
C ASP A 287 -15.42 -18.28 11.15
N GLU A 288 -15.12 -19.43 11.76
CA GLU A 288 -14.17 -19.50 12.88
C GLU A 288 -12.75 -19.20 12.42
N ASP A 289 -12.31 -19.82 11.32
CA ASP A 289 -10.97 -19.59 10.76
C ASP A 289 -10.80 -18.13 10.31
N CYS A 290 -11.87 -17.50 9.79
CA CYS A 290 -11.83 -16.08 9.48
C CYS A 290 -11.65 -15.19 10.70
N VAL A 291 -12.38 -15.48 11.79
CA VAL A 291 -12.22 -14.76 13.05
C VAL A 291 -10.79 -14.90 13.56
N ILE A 292 -10.23 -16.12 13.50
CA ILE A 292 -8.86 -16.41 13.93
C ILE A 292 -7.85 -15.61 13.08
N ALA A 293 -7.94 -15.67 11.76
CA ALA A 293 -7.05 -14.96 10.85
C ALA A 293 -7.13 -13.43 11.01
N MET A 294 -8.34 -12.87 11.13
CA MET A 294 -8.52 -11.43 11.34
C MET A 294 -8.05 -10.97 12.72
N ALA A 295 -8.25 -11.80 13.77
CA ALA A 295 -7.72 -11.52 15.10
C ALA A 295 -6.18 -11.58 15.13
N ALA A 296 -5.56 -12.49 14.38
CA ALA A 296 -4.10 -12.63 14.27
C ALA A 296 -3.42 -11.37 13.75
N VAL A 297 -4.09 -10.61 12.87
CA VAL A 297 -3.60 -9.33 12.35
C VAL A 297 -4.18 -8.13 13.10
N THR A 298 -4.98 -8.31 14.15
CA THR A 298 -5.50 -7.19 14.95
C THR A 298 -4.42 -6.65 15.90
N ASP A 299 -4.41 -5.34 16.18
CA ASP A 299 -3.56 -4.77 17.24
C ASP A 299 -3.82 -5.47 18.58
N ALA A 300 -2.74 -5.82 19.28
CA ALA A 300 -2.79 -6.61 20.52
C ALA A 300 -3.72 -6.02 21.58
N ARG A 301 -3.88 -4.69 21.61
CA ARG A 301 -4.79 -4.00 22.56
C ARG A 301 -6.27 -4.32 22.32
N PHE A 302 -6.64 -4.64 21.08
CA PHE A 302 -8.03 -4.85 20.68
C PHE A 302 -8.40 -6.33 20.48
N GLN A 303 -7.42 -7.23 20.40
CA GLN A 303 -7.63 -8.67 20.24
C GLN A 303 -8.56 -9.29 21.32
N PRO A 304 -8.39 -9.03 22.64
CA PRO A 304 -9.19 -9.71 23.65
C PRO A 304 -10.69 -9.41 23.51
N ALA A 305 -11.05 -8.15 23.26
CA ALA A 305 -12.43 -7.73 23.09
C ALA A 305 -13.07 -8.35 21.83
N LEU A 306 -12.31 -8.45 20.74
CA LEU A 306 -12.77 -9.06 19.49
C LEU A 306 -13.03 -10.57 19.66
N LEU A 307 -12.09 -11.29 20.30
CA LEU A 307 -12.23 -12.72 20.57
C LEU A 307 -13.40 -13.01 21.51
N GLU A 308 -13.61 -12.18 22.53
CA GLU A 308 -14.76 -12.30 23.44
C GLU A 308 -16.09 -12.13 22.69
N GLN A 309 -16.21 -11.11 21.83
CA GLN A 309 -17.39 -10.92 20.98
C GLN A 309 -17.64 -12.15 20.08
N ALA A 310 -16.58 -12.73 19.52
CA ALA A 310 -16.71 -13.93 18.70
C ALA A 310 -17.19 -15.16 19.48
N ARG A 311 -16.73 -15.36 20.71
CA ARG A 311 -17.21 -16.45 21.59
C ARG A 311 -18.68 -16.25 21.96
N GLN A 312 -19.07 -15.03 22.34
CA GLN A 312 -20.46 -14.69 22.66
C GLN A 312 -21.39 -14.94 21.47
N ALA A 313 -20.93 -14.66 20.25
CA ALA A 313 -21.65 -14.93 19.02
C ALA A 313 -21.58 -16.40 18.54
N LYS A 314 -20.89 -17.29 19.28
CA LYS A 314 -20.68 -18.70 18.93
C LYS A 314 -19.98 -18.90 17.58
N LYS A 315 -19.07 -17.97 17.25
CA LYS A 315 -18.21 -18.02 16.06
C LYS A 315 -16.77 -18.39 16.37
N LEU A 316 -16.46 -18.60 17.65
CA LEU A 316 -15.17 -19.06 18.13
C LEU A 316 -15.38 -20.04 19.28
N ARG A 317 -14.72 -21.19 19.23
CA ARG A 317 -14.73 -22.21 20.29
C ARG A 317 -14.18 -21.64 21.59
N LEU A 318 -14.67 -22.13 22.73
CA LEU A 318 -14.35 -21.58 24.05
C LEU A 318 -12.92 -21.86 24.53
N ASP A 319 -12.30 -22.92 24.00
CA ASP A 319 -10.94 -23.37 24.33
C ASP A 319 -9.88 -22.82 23.36
N PHE A 320 -10.28 -22.02 22.37
CA PHE A 320 -9.33 -21.33 21.50
C PHE A 320 -8.42 -20.41 22.33
N ASN A 321 -7.11 -20.47 22.09
CA ASN A 321 -6.12 -19.58 22.66
C ASN A 321 -5.34 -18.91 21.53
N ALA A 322 -5.14 -17.59 21.66
CA ALA A 322 -4.32 -16.84 20.72
C ALA A 322 -2.85 -17.27 20.83
N GLU A 323 -2.15 -17.31 19.69
CA GLU A 323 -0.71 -17.61 19.68
C GLU A 323 0.07 -16.50 20.40
N PRO A 324 1.14 -16.84 21.16
CA PRO A 324 1.90 -15.84 21.93
C PRO A 324 2.50 -14.72 21.07
N GLU A 325 2.75 -14.97 19.80
CA GLU A 325 3.28 -13.98 18.86
C GLU A 325 2.30 -12.86 18.54
N TRP A 326 0.99 -13.07 18.67
CA TRP A 326 -0.01 -12.03 18.41
C TRP A 326 0.10 -10.86 19.38
N SER A 327 0.67 -11.06 20.56
CA SER A 327 0.93 -10.00 21.54
C SER A 327 1.99 -9.01 21.08
N ARG A 328 2.71 -9.32 19.99
CA ARG A 328 3.73 -8.46 19.38
C ARG A 328 3.12 -7.38 18.50
N ASN A 329 1.85 -7.49 18.13
CA ASN A 329 1.13 -6.57 17.25
C ASN A 329 0.90 -5.22 17.94
N THR A 330 1.94 -4.39 17.97
CA THR A 330 1.95 -3.10 18.64
C THR A 330 2.65 -2.05 17.78
N PRO A 331 2.21 -0.78 17.80
CA PRO A 331 2.87 0.29 17.05
C PRO A 331 4.33 0.48 17.49
N GLN A 332 4.64 0.28 18.77
CA GLN A 332 5.98 0.44 19.32
C GLN A 332 6.96 -0.60 18.78
N ARG A 333 6.53 -1.87 18.69
CA ARG A 333 7.36 -2.91 18.08
C ARG A 333 7.62 -2.58 16.62
N LEU A 334 6.58 -2.21 15.88
CA LEU A 334 6.69 -1.91 14.45
C LEU A 334 7.74 -0.81 14.21
N GLN A 335 7.64 0.29 14.94
CA GLN A 335 8.62 1.40 14.86
C GLN A 335 10.03 0.92 15.19
N THR A 336 10.19 0.12 16.25
CA THR A 336 11.51 -0.39 16.67
C THR A 336 12.12 -1.30 15.60
N VAL A 337 11.31 -2.16 14.98
CA VAL A 337 11.72 -3.10 13.93
C VAL A 337 12.12 -2.36 12.66
N LEU A 338 11.38 -1.32 12.27
CA LEU A 338 11.63 -0.59 11.02
C LEU A 338 12.65 0.54 11.16
N ALA A 339 12.94 1.03 12.36
CA ALA A 339 13.88 2.13 12.59
C ALA A 339 15.28 1.95 11.93
N PRO A 340 15.92 0.76 11.94
CA PRO A 340 17.20 0.58 11.25
C PRO A 340 17.10 0.80 9.73
N PHE A 341 16.00 0.39 9.11
CA PHE A 341 15.74 0.51 7.68
C PHE A 341 15.25 1.91 7.28
N ARG A 342 14.67 2.65 8.23
CA ARG A 342 14.43 4.09 8.08
C ARG A 342 15.75 4.85 8.02
N LYS A 343 16.63 4.57 8.98
CA LYS A 343 17.89 5.30 9.17
C LYS A 343 18.86 5.17 8.01
N ASP A 344 18.91 4.01 7.36
CA ASP A 344 19.84 3.78 6.26
C ASP A 344 19.25 4.09 4.87
N GLY A 345 18.02 4.61 4.81
CA GLY A 345 17.36 5.01 3.57
C GLY A 345 16.70 3.86 2.80
N THR A 346 16.68 2.63 3.34
CA THR A 346 15.94 1.52 2.72
C THR A 346 14.44 1.82 2.62
N LEU A 347 13.88 2.49 3.63
CA LEU A 347 12.48 2.88 3.74
C LEU A 347 12.36 4.42 3.84
N PRO A 348 12.59 5.15 2.74
CA PRO A 348 12.60 6.62 2.74
C PRO A 348 11.18 7.19 2.95
N ASP A 349 11.02 8.46 3.31
CA ASP A 349 9.65 9.00 3.47
C ASP A 349 8.89 9.15 2.14
N TYR A 350 9.63 9.35 1.04
CA TYR A 350 9.07 9.60 -0.29
C TYR A 350 9.70 8.67 -1.34
N PRO A 351 9.40 7.36 -1.29
CA PRO A 351 10.09 6.35 -2.12
C PRO A 351 9.89 6.54 -3.63
N LEU A 352 8.82 7.22 -4.02
CA LEU A 352 8.47 7.48 -5.41
C LEU A 352 8.66 8.95 -5.82
N GLY A 353 9.44 9.70 -5.04
CA GLY A 353 9.60 11.15 -5.17
C GLY A 353 8.55 11.95 -4.40
N SER A 354 8.73 13.26 -4.36
CA SER A 354 7.93 14.20 -3.58
C SER A 354 7.59 15.43 -4.42
N ASP A 355 6.39 15.99 -4.21
CA ASP A 355 6.03 17.31 -4.75
C ASP A 355 6.59 18.46 -3.90
N PHE A 356 7.13 18.14 -2.72
CA PHE A 356 7.76 19.09 -1.82
C PHE A 356 9.24 19.26 -2.15
N THR A 357 9.72 20.50 -2.14
CA THR A 357 11.16 20.82 -2.14
C THR A 357 11.85 20.22 -0.91
N GLU A 358 13.18 20.06 -0.94
CA GLU A 358 13.93 19.55 0.22
C GLU A 358 13.68 20.38 1.49
N VAL A 359 13.57 21.71 1.34
CA VAL A 359 13.22 22.64 2.43
C VAL A 359 11.84 22.33 3.01
N GLU A 360 10.84 22.13 2.14
CA GLU A 360 9.48 21.80 2.57
C GLU A 360 9.39 20.42 3.21
N GLN A 361 10.17 19.44 2.75
CA GLN A 361 10.25 18.12 3.39
C GLN A 361 10.80 18.22 4.82
N ARG A 362 11.88 18.99 5.04
CA ARG A 362 12.42 19.27 6.39
C ARG A 362 11.37 19.95 7.27
N LEU A 363 10.66 20.94 6.73
CA LEU A 363 9.61 21.66 7.44
C LEU A 363 8.40 20.78 7.80
N VAL A 364 7.94 19.93 6.89
CA VAL A 364 6.81 19.01 7.14
C VAL A 364 7.14 18.07 8.30
N LYS A 365 8.36 17.50 8.34
CA LYS A 365 8.84 16.69 9.47
C LYS A 365 8.84 17.49 10.78
N ALA A 366 9.46 18.66 10.78
CA ALA A 366 9.57 19.52 11.95
C ALA A 366 8.19 19.93 12.50
N LEU A 367 7.27 20.34 11.63
CA LEU A 367 5.90 20.71 11.99
C LEU A 367 5.09 19.52 12.49
N GLY A 368 5.27 18.34 11.88
CA GLY A 368 4.66 17.10 12.36
C GLY A 368 5.12 16.74 13.79
N TRP A 369 6.42 16.83 14.05
CA TRP A 369 6.99 16.63 15.39
C TRP A 369 6.44 17.63 16.41
N LEU A 370 6.37 18.91 16.04
CA LEU A 370 5.80 19.95 16.90
C LEU A 370 4.32 19.70 17.20
N LYS A 371 3.54 19.31 16.18
CA LYS A 371 2.12 18.95 16.36
C LYS A 371 1.98 17.81 17.36
N ALA A 372 2.77 16.74 17.24
CA ALA A 372 2.75 15.61 18.17
C ALA A 372 3.13 16.05 19.61
N GLY A 373 4.20 16.85 19.75
CA GLY A 373 4.69 17.37 21.02
C GLY A 373 3.79 18.41 21.71
N THR A 374 2.79 18.95 21.01
CA THR A 374 1.90 20.03 21.51
C THR A 374 0.44 19.58 21.70
N THR A 375 0.17 18.29 21.58
CA THR A 375 -1.18 17.69 21.76
C THR A 375 -1.76 17.84 23.17
N THR A 376 -0.91 17.83 24.21
CA THR A 376 -1.34 17.96 25.61
C THR A 376 -0.91 19.31 26.19
N THR A 377 -1.62 19.83 27.19
CA THR A 377 -1.28 21.11 27.84
C THR A 377 0.14 21.09 28.41
N THR A 378 0.54 19.99 29.06
CA THR A 378 1.90 19.80 29.59
C THR A 378 2.93 19.68 28.48
N GLY A 379 2.63 18.93 27.42
CA GLY A 379 3.50 18.80 26.25
C GLY A 379 3.72 20.14 25.55
N LYS A 380 2.66 20.93 25.38
CA LYS A 380 2.73 22.27 24.81
C LYS A 380 3.62 23.20 25.63
N LEU A 381 3.45 23.25 26.96
CA LEU A 381 4.28 24.09 27.83
C LEU A 381 5.76 23.67 27.75
N ARG A 382 6.04 22.35 27.83
CA ARG A 382 7.40 21.80 27.73
C ARG A 382 8.05 22.14 26.39
N THR A 383 7.31 21.99 25.30
CA THR A 383 7.80 22.27 23.93
C THR A 383 8.12 23.75 23.76
N VAL A 384 7.26 24.66 24.23
CA VAL A 384 7.52 26.10 24.20
C VAL A 384 8.75 26.46 25.04
N LEU A 385 8.89 25.92 26.25
CA LEU A 385 10.06 26.19 27.11
C LEU A 385 11.37 25.73 26.45
N ARG A 386 11.38 24.55 25.81
CA ARG A 386 12.55 24.06 25.04
C ARG A 386 12.83 24.93 23.82
N ALA A 387 11.78 25.40 23.14
CA ALA A 387 11.90 26.25 21.97
C ALA A 387 12.55 27.59 22.32
N LEU A 388 12.28 28.16 23.48
CA LEU A 388 12.90 29.43 23.89
C LEU A 388 14.44 29.38 23.92
N ALA A 389 15.06 28.22 24.12
CA ALA A 389 16.52 28.04 24.07
C ALA A 389 17.03 27.55 22.69
N SER A 390 16.14 27.42 21.71
CA SER A 390 16.41 26.81 20.41
C SER A 390 16.67 27.86 19.34
N SER A 391 17.77 27.71 18.61
CA SER A 391 18.06 28.38 17.34
C SER A 391 18.36 27.34 16.26
N THR A 392 18.28 27.74 14.99
CA THR A 392 18.65 26.94 13.83
C THR A 392 19.40 27.81 12.84
N ASP A 393 20.36 27.22 12.14
CA ASP A 393 21.08 27.85 11.03
C ASP A 393 20.42 27.53 9.67
N ASP A 394 19.27 26.83 9.68
CA ASP A 394 18.48 26.52 8.47
C ASP A 394 17.68 27.75 8.02
N HIS A 395 18.38 28.73 7.47
CA HIS A 395 17.83 29.99 6.98
C HIS A 395 16.79 29.78 5.88
N GLU A 396 17.00 28.79 5.00
CA GLU A 396 16.06 28.46 3.92
C GLU A 396 14.69 28.03 4.48
N ALA A 397 14.68 27.19 5.52
CA ALA A 397 13.45 26.75 6.18
C ALA A 397 12.73 27.89 6.88
N LEU A 398 13.46 28.78 7.57
CA LEU A 398 12.89 29.98 8.19
C LEU A 398 12.33 30.94 7.13
N ALA A 399 13.05 31.18 6.04
CA ALA A 399 12.60 32.02 4.94
C ALA A 399 11.32 31.47 4.29
N ARG A 400 11.25 30.15 4.05
CA ARG A 400 10.07 29.49 3.48
C ARG A 400 8.83 29.63 4.37
N MET A 401 9.01 29.68 5.69
CA MET A 401 7.95 29.93 6.68
C MET A 401 7.65 31.43 6.90
N GLY A 402 8.42 32.34 6.30
CA GLY A 402 8.29 33.79 6.55
C GLY A 402 8.88 34.25 7.89
N LEU A 403 9.75 33.44 8.51
CA LEU A 403 10.28 33.60 9.86
C LEU A 403 11.79 33.92 9.91
N GLU A 404 12.40 34.28 8.79
CA GLU A 404 13.82 34.66 8.72
C GLU A 404 14.11 35.99 9.44
N SER A 405 13.13 36.90 9.46
CA SER A 405 13.23 38.20 10.14
C SER A 405 11.97 38.45 10.97
N PRO A 406 11.78 37.71 12.08
CA PRO A 406 10.54 37.73 12.85
C PRO A 406 10.30 39.11 13.47
N ARG A 407 9.07 39.61 13.34
CA ARG A 407 8.60 40.89 13.86
C ARG A 407 7.69 40.66 15.06
N GLY A 408 8.12 41.17 16.21
CA GLY A 408 7.35 41.04 17.46
C GLY A 408 7.49 39.67 18.14
N LEU A 409 6.87 39.54 19.32
CA LEU A 409 7.09 38.42 20.23
C LEU A 409 6.54 37.08 19.69
N ALA A 410 5.40 37.12 18.98
CA ALA A 410 4.76 35.91 18.46
C ALA A 410 5.61 35.21 17.39
N GLU A 411 6.06 35.95 16.37
CA GLU A 411 6.91 35.41 15.30
C GLU A 411 8.26 34.91 15.83
N HIS A 412 8.82 35.55 16.87
CA HIS A 412 10.04 35.06 17.53
C HIS A 412 9.83 33.70 18.20
N VAL A 413 8.67 33.48 18.83
CA VAL A 413 8.34 32.18 19.43
C VAL A 413 8.09 31.13 18.34
N GLU A 414 7.41 31.49 17.24
CA GLU A 414 7.21 30.58 16.11
C GLU A 414 8.52 30.19 15.44
N ALA A 415 9.42 31.13 15.16
CA ALA A 415 10.74 30.86 14.60
C ALA A 415 11.54 29.90 15.50
N ARG A 416 11.47 30.09 16.82
CA ARG A 416 12.10 29.22 17.81
C ARG A 416 11.46 27.83 17.89
N LEU A 417 10.15 27.72 17.74
CA LEU A 417 9.45 26.44 17.66
C LEU A 417 9.88 25.68 16.40
N VAL A 418 9.89 26.33 15.24
CA VAL A 418 10.37 25.74 13.98
C VAL A 418 11.84 25.30 14.12
N ALA A 419 12.69 26.13 14.73
CA ALA A 419 14.09 25.80 15.00
C ALA A 419 14.28 24.60 15.95
N LEU A 420 13.39 24.44 16.94
CA LEU A 420 13.38 23.25 17.78
C LEU A 420 12.98 22.03 16.96
N GLY A 421 11.87 22.11 16.21
CA GLY A 421 11.39 21.02 15.37
C GLY A 421 12.45 20.53 14.40
N LEU A 422 13.08 21.44 13.63
CA LEU A 422 14.12 21.11 12.66
C LEU A 422 15.35 20.44 13.30
N ARG A 423 15.72 20.84 14.53
CA ARG A 423 16.81 20.21 15.28
C ARG A 423 16.46 18.79 15.72
N GLU A 424 15.24 18.58 16.20
CA GLU A 424 14.79 17.28 16.74
C GLU A 424 14.47 16.27 15.64
N THR A 425 14.25 16.76 14.41
CA THR A 425 14.01 15.93 13.21
C THR A 425 15.18 15.95 12.24
N ARG A 426 16.38 16.35 12.69
CA ARG A 426 17.59 16.30 11.88
C ARG A 426 18.11 14.86 11.91
N ASP A 427 18.25 14.25 10.73
CA ASP A 427 18.69 12.85 10.56
C ASP A 427 20.06 12.57 11.20
#